data_AF-A0A0R2TH17-F1
#
_entry.id   AF-A0A0R2TH17-F1
#
_cell.length_a   1.000
_cell.length_b   1.000
_cell.length_c   1.000
_cell.angle_alpha   90.00
_cell.angle_beta   90.00
_cell.angle_gamma   90.00
#
_symmetry.space_group_name_H-M   'P 1'
#
loop_
_entity.id
_entity.type
_entity.pdbx_description
1 polymer ?
#
loop_
_entity_poly.entity_id
_entity_poly.type
_entity_poly.pdbx_seq_one_letter_code
_entity_poly.pdbx_strand_id
1 'polypeptide(L)' 'MNINFLNFNSAFNFMKEIAKISEELNHHPQWTNNYNKLEIILWTHDKQALTSLDFTLAKRI' A
#
# COMPACT_ATOMS: atom_id res chain seq x y z
N MET A 1 -5.65 4.16 -4.18
CA MET A 1 -4.92 5.42 -3.91
C MET A 1 -3.92 5.64 -5.02
N ASN A 2 -3.75 6.87 -5.48
CA ASN A 2 -2.77 7.23 -6.52
C ASN A 2 -1.86 8.33 -5.98
N ILE A 3 -0.56 8.04 -5.86
CA ILE A 3 0.42 8.92 -5.23
C ILE A 3 1.53 9.22 -6.23
N ASN A 4 1.87 10.50 -6.38
CA ASN A 4 2.98 10.96 -7.20
C ASN A 4 4.11 11.47 -6.29
N PHE A 5 5.32 10.99 -6.54
CA PHE A 5 6.53 11.37 -5.81
C PHE A 5 7.43 12.24 -6.67
N LEU A 6 8.46 12.84 -6.07
CA LEU A 6 9.46 13.61 -6.81
C LEU A 6 10.29 12.72 -7.76
N ASN A 7 10.63 11.51 -7.32
CA ASN A 7 11.48 10.57 -8.06
C ASN A 7 11.21 9.12 -7.62
N PHE A 8 11.82 8.17 -8.34
CA PHE A 8 11.71 6.73 -8.05
C PHE A 8 12.17 6.36 -6.64
N ASN A 9 13.28 6.93 -6.15
CA ASN A 9 13.80 6.61 -4.82
C ASN A 9 12.81 6.99 -3.71
N SER A 10 12.10 8.11 -3.88
CA SER A 10 11.05 8.56 -2.95
C SER A 10 9.86 7.62 -2.95
N ALA A 11 9.40 7.18 -4.13
CA ALA A 11 8.33 6.19 -4.25
C ALA A 11 8.72 4.85 -3.61
N PHE A 12 9.93 4.36 -3.88
CA PHE A 12 10.41 3.09 -3.34
C PHE A 12 10.62 3.15 -1.82
N ASN A 13 11.07 4.28 -1.27
CA ASN A 13 11.15 4.45 0.19
C ASN A 13 9.76 4.37 0.84
N PHE A 14 8.76 4.99 0.24
CA PHE A 14 7.38 4.88 0.74
C PHE A 14 6.85 3.44 0.64
N MET A 15 7.17 2.72 -0.44
CA MET A 15 6.86 1.29 -0.56
C MET A 15 7.47 0.45 0.57
N LYS A 16 8.72 0.72 0.99
CA LYS A 16 9.32 0.01 2.13
C LYS A 16 8.57 0.23 3.45
N GLU A 17 8.09 1.45 3.70
CA GLU A 17 7.29 1.75 4.89
C GLU A 17 5.96 0.98 4.86
N ILE A 18 5.28 0.96 3.72
CA ILE A 18 4.06 0.15 3.54
C ILE A 18 4.35 -1.33 3.78
N ALA A 19 5.45 -1.87 3.25
CA ALA A 19 5.82 -3.28 3.44
C ALA A 19 5.99 -3.61 4.92
N LYS A 20 6.68 -2.77 5.69
CA LYS A 20 6.82 -2.93 7.15
C LYS A 20 5.46 -2.95 7.85
N ILE A 21 4.58 -1.99 7.54
CA ILE A 21 3.24 -1.91 8.14
C ILE A 21 2.39 -3.13 7.75
N SER A 22 2.53 -3.61 6.51
CA SER A 22 1.80 -4.76 6.00
C SER A 22 2.14 -6.04 6.76
N GLU A 23 3.43 -6.26 7.05
CA GLU A 23 3.89 -7.39 7.86
C GLU A 23 3.38 -7.30 9.32
N GLU A 24 3.38 -6.10 9.91
CA GLU A 24 2.84 -5.90 11.27
C GLU A 24 1.34 -6.19 11.36
N LEU A 25 0.57 -5.88 10.30
CA LEU A 25 -0.87 -6.14 10.24
C LEU A 25 -1.21 -7.53 9.70
N ASN A 26 -0.23 -8.26 9.17
CA ASN A 26 -0.45 -9.44 8.33
C ASN A 26 -1.52 -9.20 7.25
N HIS A 27 -1.43 -8.05 6.57
CA HIS A 27 -2.36 -7.62 5.54
C HIS A 27 -1.63 -6.83 4.47
N HIS A 28 -1.67 -7.30 3.22
CA HIS A 28 -0.83 -6.80 2.15
C HIS A 28 -1.63 -6.05 1.08
N PRO A 29 -1.14 -4.91 0.58
CA PRO A 29 -1.76 -4.22 -0.53
C PRO A 29 -1.47 -4.94 -1.86
N GLN A 30 -2.30 -4.65 -2.86
CA GLN A 30 -1.89 -4.76 -4.25
C GLN A 30 -1.41 -3.38 -4.72
N TRP A 31 -0.29 -3.31 -5.44
CA TRP A 31 0.18 -2.04 -5.99
C TRP A 31 0.84 -2.17 -7.36
N THR A 32 0.97 -1.04 -8.05
CA THR A 32 1.87 -0.89 -9.20
C THR A 32 2.75 0.35 -9.00
N ASN A 33 4.04 0.25 -9.31
CA ASN A 33 4.95 1.38 -9.29
C ASN A 33 5.51 1.64 -10.70
N ASN A 34 5.28 2.85 -11.20
CA ASN A 34 5.81 3.32 -12.49
C ASN A 34 6.61 4.60 -12.26
N TYR A 35 7.95 4.46 -12.20
CA TYR A 35 8.89 5.52 -11.84
C TYR A 35 8.47 6.21 -10.52
N ASN A 36 7.93 7.42 -10.59
CA ASN A 36 7.52 8.21 -9.43
C ASN A 36 6.03 8.09 -9.10
N LYS A 37 5.29 7.20 -9.77
CA LYS A 37 3.85 6.99 -9.52
C LYS A 37 3.63 5.66 -8.81
N LEU A 38 2.83 5.68 -7.76
CA LEU A 38 2.42 4.49 -7.01
C LEU A 38 0.89 4.44 -6.96
N GLU A 39 0.34 3.39 -7.54
CA GLU A 39 -1.07 3.04 -7.42
C GLU A 39 -1.22 1.91 -6.39
N ILE A 40 -2.12 2.08 -5.42
CA ILE A 40 -2.33 1.14 -4.32
C ILE A 40 -3.82 0.77 -4.26
N ILE A 41 -4.10 -0.52 -4.22
CA ILE A 41 -5.43 -1.11 -4.04
C ILE A 41 -5.38 -1.93 -2.74
N LEU A 42 -6.36 -1.68 -1.87
CA LEU A 42 -6.53 -2.42 -0.62
C LEU A 42 -7.79 -3.27 -0.72
N TRP A 43 -7.63 -4.56 -0.46
CA TRP A 43 -8.70 -5.53 -0.52
C TRP A 43 -8.34 -6.76 0.31
N THR A 44 -9.30 -7.29 1.06
CA THR A 44 -9.10 -8.51 1.82
C THR A 44 -9.47 -9.73 0.98
N HIS A 45 -8.44 -10.36 0.38
CA HIS A 45 -8.60 -11.41 -0.62
C HIS A 45 -9.36 -12.65 -0.11
N ASP A 46 -9.09 -13.13 1.10
CA ASP A 46 -9.71 -14.33 1.67
C ASP A 46 -11.20 -14.13 1.97
N LYS A 47 -11.61 -12.89 2.30
CA LYS A 47 -13.01 -12.51 2.53
C LYS A 47 -13.73 -12.08 1.27
N GLN A 48 -13.02 -11.87 0.17
CA GLN A 48 -13.56 -11.29 -1.05
C GLN A 48 -14.40 -10.03 -0.75
N ALA A 49 -13.92 -9.20 0.17
CA ALA A 49 -14.62 -8.01 0.62
C ALA A 49 -13.63 -6.96 1.15
N LEU A 50 -14.11 -5.72 1.32
CA LEU A 50 -13.45 -4.74 2.17
C LEU A 50 -13.65 -5.13 3.64
N THR A 51 -12.58 -5.06 4.42
CA THR A 51 -12.62 -5.28 5.87
C THR A 51 -11.99 -4.13 6.63
N SER A 52 -12.06 -4.18 7.97
CA SER A 52 -11.39 -3.22 8.84
C SER A 52 -9.87 -3.19 8.64
N LEU A 53 -9.25 -4.28 8.17
CA LEU A 53 -7.82 -4.32 7.87
C LEU A 53 -7.45 -3.39 6.72
N ASP A 54 -8.30 -3.31 5.67
CA ASP A 54 -8.10 -2.39 4.55
C ASP A 54 -8.12 -0.93 5.02
N PHE A 55 -9.11 -0.58 5.85
CA PHE A 55 -9.19 0.77 6.42
C PHE A 55 -8.08 1.07 7.41
N THR A 56 -7.60 0.05 8.14
CA THR A 56 -6.49 0.20 9.10
C THR A 56 -5.18 0.43 8.38
N LEU A 57 -4.89 -0.36 7.35
CA LEU A 57 -3.71 -0.18 6.51
C LEU A 57 -3.75 1.19 5.82
N ALA A 58 -4.89 1.59 5.23
CA ALA A 58 -5.06 2.90 4.61
C ALA A 58 -4.75 4.08 5.54
N LYS A 59 -5.05 3.96 6.83
CA LYS A 59 -4.78 5.02 7.83
C LYS A 59 -3.34 5.08 8.28
N ARG A 60 -2.59 3.98 8.13
CA ARG A 60 -1.20 3.88 8.58
C ARG A 60 -0.20 4.27 7.49
N ILE A 61 -0.63 4.36 6.24
CA ILE A 61 0.20 4.69 5.06
C ILE A 61 -0.06 6.10 4.56
#